data_AF-A0A5E4NNG9-F1
#
_entry.id   AF-A0A5E4NNG9-F1
#
_cell.length_a   1.000
_cell.length_b   1.000
_cell.length_c   1.000
_cell.angle_alpha   90.00
_cell.angle_beta   90.00
_cell.angle_gamma   90.00
#
_symmetry.space_group_name_H-M   'P 1'
#
loop_
_entity.id
_entity.type
_entity.pdbx_description
1 polymer ?
#
loop_
_entity_poly.entity_id
_entity_poly.type
_entity_poly.pdbx_seq_one_letter_code
_entity_poly.pdbx_strand_id
1 'polypeptide(L)'
;MFFCSWFLPENLVGNVFSCLIKNALTENFDFADYTFDSYVFPDAVFPLILWAGEPPEELGTTNGLESFHRHYNSQFYISHPSIHEVVNILLDVRSETYLKIKSNKKNLEKNEKIN
;
A
#
# COMPACT_ATOMS: atom_id res chain seq x y z
N MET A 1 5.19 10.51 2.04
CA MET A 1 5.09 9.34 1.13
C MET A 1 6.34 8.48 1.37
N PHE A 2 6.17 7.29 1.95
CA PHE A 2 7.25 6.39 2.41
C PHE A 2 7.89 5.57 1.26
N PHE A 3 7.71 5.97 0.01
CA PHE A 3 8.02 5.15 -1.18
C PHE A 3 9.19 5.68 -2.03
N CYS A 4 10.09 6.47 -1.43
CA CYS A 4 11.37 6.78 -2.06
C CYS A 4 12.49 5.99 -1.37
N SER A 5 12.45 4.66 -1.41
CA SER A 5 13.65 3.85 -1.22
C SER A 5 14.10 3.38 -2.60
N TRP A 6 15.02 4.14 -3.17
CA TRP A 6 15.69 3.81 -4.41
C TRP A 6 16.61 2.60 -4.14
N PHE A 7 16.24 1.44 -4.70
CA PHE A 7 17.06 0.23 -4.87
C PHE A 7 17.57 -0.51 -3.62
N LEU A 8 16.71 -0.83 -2.65
CA LEU A 8 17.02 -1.95 -1.75
C LEU A 8 16.33 -3.22 -2.27
N PRO A 9 17.06 -4.22 -2.82
CA PRO A 9 16.42 -5.45 -3.26
C PRO A 9 15.77 -6.15 -2.06
N GLU A 10 14.60 -6.74 -2.31
CA GLU A 10 13.72 -7.36 -1.30
C GLU A 10 14.48 -8.24 -0.30
N ASN A 11 15.44 -9.03 -0.78
CA ASN A 11 16.25 -9.93 0.02
C ASN A 11 17.15 -9.23 1.06
N LEU A 12 17.42 -7.93 0.91
CA LEU A 12 18.23 -7.14 1.83
C LEU A 12 17.38 -6.35 2.84
N VAL A 13 16.08 -6.20 2.61
CA VAL A 13 15.21 -5.36 3.44
C VAL A 13 15.18 -5.83 4.89
N GLY A 14 15.01 -7.14 5.13
CA GLY A 14 15.01 -7.69 6.49
C GLY A 14 16.35 -7.50 7.22
N ASN A 15 17.46 -7.61 6.50
CA ASN A 15 18.80 -7.43 7.05
C ASN A 15 19.06 -5.96 7.43
N VAL A 16 18.67 -5.03 6.56
CA VAL A 16 18.79 -3.59 6.83
C VAL A 16 17.88 -3.17 7.98
N PHE A 17 16.64 -3.66 8.02
CA PHE A 17 15.72 -3.42 9.13
C PHE A 17 16.34 -3.87 10.46
N SER A 18 16.84 -5.11 10.50
CA SER A 18 17.53 -5.65 11.68
C SER A 18 18.76 -4.83 12.10
N CYS A 19 19.51 -4.30 11.14
CA CYS A 19 20.65 -3.42 11.41
C CYS A 19 20.21 -2.09 12.02
N LEU A 20 19.14 -1.49 11.51
CA LEU A 20 18.59 -0.22 12.03
C LEU A 20 18.09 -0.38 13.45
N ILE A 21 17.34 -1.44 13.75
CA ILE A 21 16.84 -1.71 15.11
C ILE A 21 17.99 -1.91 16.09
N LYS A 22 19.05 -2.65 15.71
CA LYS A 22 20.24 -2.84 16.55
C LYS A 22 21.00 -1.55 16.88
N ASN A 23 20.93 -0.54 16.01
CA ASN A 23 21.61 0.75 16.19
C ASN A 23 20.69 1.83 16.76
N ALA A 24 19.43 1.52 17.08
CA ALA A 24 18.48 2.49 17.57
C ALA A 24 18.81 2.91 19.01
N LEU A 25 18.80 4.23 19.27
CA LEU A 25 19.01 4.81 20.60
C LEU A 25 17.69 4.87 21.40
N THR A 26 16.92 3.79 21.39
CA THR A 26 15.62 3.68 22.08
C THR A 26 15.52 2.35 22.81
N GLU A 27 14.75 2.31 23.89
CA GLU A 27 14.38 1.10 24.60
C GLU A 27 12.95 0.64 24.27
N ASN A 28 12.16 1.49 23.61
CA ASN A 28 10.83 1.12 23.11
C ASN A 28 10.93 0.66 21.65
N PHE A 29 10.54 -0.59 21.43
CA PHE A 29 10.51 -1.23 20.12
C PHE A 29 9.09 -1.63 19.67
N ASP A 30 8.03 -1.22 20.38
CA ASP A 30 6.65 -1.65 20.07
C ASP A 30 6.28 -1.37 18.61
N PHE A 31 6.67 -0.21 18.11
CA PHE A 31 6.46 0.17 16.71
C PHE A 31 7.33 -0.63 15.75
N ALA A 32 8.58 -0.90 16.13
CA ALA A 32 9.52 -1.68 15.32
C ALA A 32 9.08 -3.14 15.21
N ASP A 33 8.64 -3.75 16.31
CA ASP A 33 8.13 -5.10 16.39
C ASP A 33 6.85 -5.23 15.55
N TYR A 34 5.90 -4.30 15.71
CA TYR A 34 4.71 -4.26 14.87
C TYR A 34 5.06 -4.16 13.37
N THR A 35 6.03 -3.30 13.03
CA THR A 35 6.45 -3.12 11.64
C THR A 35 7.13 -4.38 11.10
N PHE A 36 7.95 -5.03 11.92
CA PHE A 36 8.62 -6.27 11.55
C PHE A 36 7.60 -7.38 11.29
N ASP A 37 6.68 -7.61 12.22
CA ASP A 37 5.66 -8.65 12.13
C ASP A 37 4.66 -8.40 10.98
N SER A 38 4.34 -7.12 10.72
CA SER A 38 3.33 -6.77 9.72
C SER A 38 3.86 -6.68 8.30
N TYR A 39 5.17 -6.40 8.11
CA TYR A 39 5.73 -6.06 6.79
C TYR A 39 7.03 -6.77 6.40
N VAL A 40 7.84 -7.21 7.37
CA VAL A 40 9.22 -7.69 7.11
C VAL A 40 9.34 -9.20 7.32
N PHE A 41 8.60 -9.76 8.27
CA PHE A 41 8.61 -11.18 8.58
C PHE A 41 8.18 -12.00 7.34
N PRO A 42 8.74 -13.21 7.11
CA PRO A 42 8.37 -14.02 5.94
C PRO A 42 6.87 -14.30 5.83
N ASP A 43 6.21 -14.49 6.96
CA ASP A 43 4.75 -14.72 7.06
C ASP A 43 3.97 -13.44 7.42
N ALA A 44 4.53 -12.27 7.12
CA ALA A 44 3.89 -10.99 7.36
C ALA A 44 2.56 -10.87 6.60
N VAL A 45 1.61 -10.14 7.20
CA VAL A 45 0.31 -9.83 6.57
C VAL A 45 0.51 -9.08 5.25
N PHE A 46 1.56 -8.26 5.18
CA PHE A 46 1.96 -7.51 3.98
C PHE A 46 3.39 -7.89 3.59
N PRO A 47 3.59 -9.02 2.89
CA PRO A 47 4.92 -9.52 2.58
C PRO A 47 5.72 -8.55 1.70
N LEU A 48 7.05 -8.65 1.80
CA LEU A 48 8.00 -7.78 1.11
C LEU A 48 7.74 -7.67 -0.40
N ILE A 49 7.41 -8.77 -1.07
CA ILE A 49 7.12 -8.79 -2.50
C ILE A 49 6.02 -7.80 -2.94
N LEU A 50 5.09 -7.42 -2.04
CA LEU A 50 4.03 -6.46 -2.36
C LEU A 50 4.51 -5.00 -2.43
N TRP A 51 5.59 -4.65 -1.73
CA TRP A 51 5.98 -3.25 -1.54
C TRP A 51 7.48 -2.96 -1.73
N ALA A 52 8.33 -3.99 -1.67
CA ALA A 52 9.77 -3.95 -1.91
C ALA A 52 10.21 -4.87 -3.07
N GLY A 53 9.28 -5.63 -3.67
CA GLY A 53 9.54 -6.46 -4.83
C GLY A 53 9.91 -5.61 -6.06
N GLU A 54 10.75 -6.17 -6.92
CA GLU A 54 11.06 -5.54 -8.20
C GLU A 54 9.78 -5.44 -9.05
N PRO A 55 9.49 -4.27 -9.65
CA PRO A 55 8.35 -4.15 -10.54
C PRO A 55 8.54 -5.07 -11.75
N PRO A 56 7.47 -5.66 -12.31
CA PRO A 56 7.56 -6.46 -13.54
C PRO A 56 8.20 -5.66 -14.68
N GLU A 57 9.06 -6.30 -15.49
CA GLU A 57 9.68 -5.67 -16.67
C GLU A 57 8.65 -5.13 -17.66
N GLU A 58 7.52 -5.83 -17.81
CA GLU A 58 6.34 -5.32 -18.49
C GLU A 58 5.55 -4.41 -17.55
N LEU A 59 6.00 -3.16 -17.44
CA LEU A 59 5.21 -2.09 -16.82
C LEU A 59 3.89 -1.95 -17.60
N GLY A 60 2.83 -2.60 -17.11
CA GLY A 60 1.48 -2.22 -17.48
C GLY A 60 1.31 -0.71 -17.31
N THR A 61 0.63 -0.06 -18.26
CA THR A 61 0.57 1.40 -18.32
C THR A 61 0.19 2.01 -16.96
N THR A 62 0.96 2.98 -16.47
CA THR A 62 0.72 3.72 -15.21
C THR A 62 -0.62 4.48 -15.20
N ASN A 63 -1.31 4.53 -16.33
CA ASN A 63 -2.63 5.13 -16.55
C ASN A 63 -3.63 4.86 -15.42
N GLY A 64 -3.69 3.63 -14.89
CA GLY A 64 -4.61 3.29 -13.81
C GLY A 64 -4.28 4.02 -12.50
N LEU A 65 -3.02 3.96 -12.09
CA LEU A 65 -2.53 4.59 -10.87
C LEU A 65 -2.57 6.12 -10.97
N GLU A 66 -2.16 6.66 -12.12
CA GLU A 66 -2.21 8.09 -12.42
C GLU A 66 -3.66 8.62 -12.44
N SER A 67 -4.59 7.86 -13.04
CA SER A 67 -6.01 8.23 -13.05
C SER A 67 -6.60 8.24 -11.64
N PHE A 68 -6.27 7.24 -10.83
CA PHE A 68 -6.69 7.21 -9.43
C PHE A 68 -6.14 8.40 -8.65
N HIS A 69 -4.82 8.66 -8.70
CA HIS A 69 -4.21 9.79 -7.99
C HIS A 69 -4.75 11.14 -8.47
N ARG A 70 -4.97 11.31 -9.77
CA ARG A 70 -5.59 12.53 -10.32
C ARG A 70 -7.00 12.73 -9.77
N HIS A 71 -7.82 11.67 -9.75
CA HIS A 71 -9.17 11.74 -9.22
C HIS A 71 -9.19 11.98 -7.69
N TYR A 72 -8.34 11.29 -6.94
CA TYR A 72 -8.21 11.47 -5.49
C TYR A 72 -7.76 12.90 -5.16
N ASN A 73 -6.69 13.38 -5.80
CA ASN A 73 -6.18 14.74 -5.58
C ASN A 73 -7.22 15.80 -5.96
N SER A 74 -8.03 15.57 -7.02
CA SER A 74 -9.10 16.49 -7.41
C SER A 74 -10.12 16.76 -6.30
N GLN A 75 -10.32 15.83 -5.35
CA GLN A 75 -11.24 15.99 -4.23
C GLN A 75 -10.78 17.04 -3.20
N PHE A 76 -9.49 17.41 -3.21
CA PHE A 76 -8.89 18.32 -2.24
C PHE A 76 -8.58 19.71 -2.80
N TYR A 77 -8.99 20.02 -4.04
CA TYR A 77 -8.84 21.36 -4.65
C TYR A 77 -9.90 22.36 -4.16
N ILE A 78 -10.15 22.38 -2.85
CA ILE A 78 -10.97 23.38 -2.18
C ILE A 78 -10.02 24.27 -1.37
N SER A 79 -10.22 25.58 -1.39
CA SER A 79 -9.44 26.50 -0.55
C SER A 79 -9.79 26.26 0.91
N HIS A 80 -9.03 25.39 1.59
CA HIS A 80 -9.13 24.98 3.00
C HIS A 80 -10.25 23.96 3.29
N PRO A 81 -10.10 22.68 2.88
CA PRO A 81 -11.05 21.65 3.28
C PRO A 81 -10.99 21.46 4.81
N SER A 82 -12.15 21.49 5.46
CA SER A 82 -12.27 21.14 6.87
C SER A 82 -11.88 19.68 7.11
N ILE A 83 -11.46 19.36 8.32
CA ILE A 83 -11.12 17.96 8.69
C ILE A 83 -12.31 17.02 8.44
N HIS A 84 -13.55 17.50 8.60
CA HIS A 84 -14.75 16.73 8.33
C HIS A 84 -14.93 16.39 6.85
N GLU A 85 -14.63 17.34 5.95
CA GLU A 85 -14.66 17.10 4.50
C GLU A 85 -13.59 16.10 4.09
N VAL A 86 -12.38 16.22 4.64
CA VAL A 86 -11.30 15.25 4.40
C VAL A 86 -11.72 13.84 4.84
N VAL A 87 -12.32 13.70 6.02
CA VAL A 87 -12.80 12.40 6.52
C VAL A 87 -13.90 11.84 5.62
N ASN A 88 -14.85 12.65 5.16
CA ASN A 88 -15.90 12.21 4.25
C ASN A 88 -15.32 11.71 2.91
N ILE A 89 -14.40 12.46 2.31
CA ILE A 89 -13.72 12.06 1.07
C ILE A 89 -13.02 10.70 1.24
N LEU A 90 -12.34 10.48 2.37
CA LEU A 90 -11.68 9.20 2.66
C LEU A 90 -12.67 8.04 2.80
N LEU A 91 -13.82 8.27 3.45
CA LEU A 91 -14.88 7.27 3.59
C LEU A 91 -15.52 6.93 2.24
N ASP A 92 -15.70 7.91 1.36
CA ASP A 92 -16.25 7.74 0.03
C ASP A 92 -15.30 6.93 -0.85
N VAL A 93 -14.01 7.31 -0.90
CA VAL A 93 -12.97 6.57 -1.64
C VAL A 93 -12.87 5.13 -1.16
N ARG A 94 -12.93 4.90 0.16
CA ARG A 94 -12.95 3.55 0.73
C ARG A 94 -14.18 2.76 0.26
N SER A 95 -15.35 3.38 0.29
CA SER A 95 -16.63 2.75 -0.09
C SER A 95 -16.65 2.37 -1.57
N GLU A 96 -16.25 3.28 -2.45
CA GLU A 96 -16.13 3.00 -3.87
C GLU A 96 -15.14 1.86 -4.16
N THR A 97 -13.98 1.89 -3.50
CA THR A 97 -12.93 0.88 -3.69
C THR A 97 -13.45 -0.50 -3.26
N TYR A 98 -14.12 -0.57 -2.11
CA TYR A 98 -14.73 -1.80 -1.63
C TYR A 98 -15.79 -2.35 -2.61
N LEU A 99 -16.64 -1.49 -3.17
CA LEU A 99 -17.65 -1.89 -4.15
C LEU A 99 -17.00 -2.43 -5.44
N LYS A 100 -15.96 -1.76 -5.95
CA LYS A 100 -15.21 -2.19 -7.14
C LYS A 100 -14.54 -3.55 -6.92
N ILE A 101 -13.88 -3.77 -5.79
CA ILE A 101 -13.27 -5.05 -5.42
C ILE A 101 -14.33 -6.17 -5.35
N LYS A 102 -15.45 -5.91 -4.67
CA LYS A 102 -16.55 -6.87 -4.53
C LYS A 102 -17.17 -7.23 -5.88
N SER A 103 -17.32 -6.26 -6.78
CA SER A 103 -17.83 -6.49 -8.13
C SER A 103 -16.87 -7.36 -8.96
N ASN A 104 -15.57 -7.05 -8.93
CA ASN A 104 -14.56 -7.85 -9.64
C ASN A 104 -14.49 -9.29 -9.14
N LYS A 105 -14.55 -9.50 -7.82
CA LYS A 105 -14.60 -10.85 -7.23
C LYS A 105 -15.80 -11.66 -7.74
N LYS A 106 -16.99 -11.05 -7.79
CA LYS A 106 -18.19 -11.71 -8.35
C LYS A 106 -18.03 -12.05 -9.84
N ASN A 107 -17.36 -11.20 -10.61
CA ASN A 107 -17.12 -11.46 -12.04
C ASN A 107 -16.15 -12.62 -12.24
N LEU A 108 -15.09 -12.72 -11.43
CA LEU A 108 -14.16 -13.86 -11.44
C LEU A 108 -14.88 -15.18 -11.11
N GLU A 109 -15.66 -15.21 -10.02
CA GLU A 109 -16.45 -16.38 -9.61
C GLU A 109 -17.49 -16.81 -10.66
N LYS A 110 -17.98 -15.86 -11.47
CA LYS A 110 -18.91 -16.14 -12.58
C LYS A 110 -18.17 -16.74 -13.78
N ASN A 111 -16.98 -16.25 -14.10
CA ASN A 111 -16.18 -16.73 -15.22
C ASN A 111 -15.62 -18.15 -14.97
N GLU A 112 -15.26 -18.48 -13.72
CA GLU A 112 -14.83 -19.83 -13.34
C GLU A 112 -15.94 -20.89 -13.40
N LYS A 113 -17.21 -20.49 -13.31
CA LYS A 113 -18.37 -21.40 -13.42
C LYS A 113 -18.82 -21.68 -14.85
N ILE A 114 -18.28 -20.93 -15.81
CA ILE A 114 -18.65 -21.03 -17.24
C ILE A 114 -17.59 -21.84 -18.02
N ASN A 115 -16.41 -22.07 -17.43
CA ASN A 115 -15.38 -22.99 -17.92
C ASN A 115 -15.51 -24.37 -17.25
#